data_AF-R3WP81-F1
#
_entry.id   AF-R3WP81-F1
#
_cell.length_a   1.000
_cell.length_b   1.000
_cell.length_c   1.000
_cell.angle_alpha   90.00
_cell.angle_beta   90.00
_cell.angle_gamma   90.00
#
_symmetry.space_group_name_H-M   'P 1'
#
loop_
_entity.id
_entity.type
_entity.pdbx_description
1 polymer ?
#
loop_
_entity_poly.entity_id
_entity_poly.type
_entity_poly.pdbx_seq_one_letter_code
_entity_poly.pdbx_strand_id
1 'polypeptide(L)' 'MLEALMKAAQAGDPTAYHELFLRFWPLLINQANRKGYFDQDCFDECIQIFYLSIDKFKFLE' A
#
# COMPACT_ATOMS: atom_id res chain seq x y z
N MET A 1 9.93 -13.20 2.44
CA MET A 1 8.72 -12.83 3.22
C MET A 1 7.90 -11.73 2.57
N LEU A 2 8.46 -10.59 2.16
CA LEU A 2 7.69 -9.54 1.45
C LEU A 2 7.34 -9.93 0.00
N GLU A 3 8.29 -10.52 -0.74
CA GLU A 3 8.06 -10.96 -2.11
C GLU A 3 6.90 -11.97 -2.24
N ALA A 4 6.88 -13.00 -1.39
CA ALA A 4 5.79 -13.98 -1.38
C ALA A 4 4.43 -13.33 -1.09
N LEU A 5 4.41 -12.34 -0.18
CA LEU A 5 3.19 -11.59 0.16
C LEU A 5 2.73 -10.72 -1.01
N MET A 6 3.65 -10.03 -1.68
CA MET A 6 3.38 -9.27 -2.90
C MET A 6 2.83 -10.16 -4.02
N LYS A 7 3.41 -11.34 -4.23
CA LYS A 7 2.91 -12.33 -5.20
C LYS A 7 1.51 -12.84 -4.85
N ALA A 8 1.23 -13.09 -3.58
CA ALA A 8 -0.09 -13.50 -3.11
C ALA A 8 -1.14 -12.39 -3.33
N ALA A 9 -0.78 -11.14 -3.02
CA ALA A 9 -1.65 -9.99 -3.28
C ALA A 9 -1.93 -9.84 -4.79
N GLN A 10 -0.89 -9.89 -5.64
CA GLN A 10 -1.06 -9.86 -7.10
C GLN A 10 -1.89 -11.02 -7.68
N ALA A 11 -1.98 -12.15 -6.96
CA ALA A 11 -2.84 -13.27 -7.30
C ALA A 11 -4.30 -13.09 -6.82
N GLY A 12 -4.62 -11.96 -6.18
CA GLY A 12 -5.96 -11.63 -5.70
C GLY A 12 -6.26 -12.06 -4.27
N ASP A 13 -5.26 -12.39 -3.44
CA ASP A 13 -5.48 -12.73 -2.03
C ASP A 13 -5.78 -11.46 -1.19
N PRO A 14 -7.02 -11.27 -0.72
CA PRO A 14 -7.41 -10.09 0.04
C PRO A 14 -6.69 -10.00 1.40
N THR A 15 -6.31 -11.14 1.98
CA THR A 15 -5.54 -11.19 3.23
C THR A 15 -4.14 -10.65 3.02
N ALA A 16 -3.52 -10.99 1.88
CA ALA A 16 -2.21 -10.47 1.51
C ALA A 16 -2.24 -8.96 1.25
N TYR A 17 -3.29 -8.43 0.60
CA TYR A 17 -3.48 -6.98 0.46
C TYR A 17 -3.61 -6.27 1.82
N HIS A 18 -4.41 -6.83 2.73
CA HIS A 18 -4.60 -6.25 4.05
C HIS A 18 -3.31 -6.25 4.87
N GLU A 19 -2.57 -7.36 4.85
CA GLU A 19 -1.27 -7.45 5.52
C GLU A 19 -0.25 -6.45 4.95
N LEU A 20 -0.18 -6.29 3.62
CA LEU A 20 0.66 -5.25 3.00
C LEU A 20 0.22 -3.87 3.47
N PHE A 21 -1.08 -3.58 3.46
CA PHE A 21 -1.62 -2.32 3.92
C PHE A 21 -1.23 -2.01 5.37
N LEU A 22 -1.38 -2.97 6.30
CA LEU A 22 -0.99 -2.77 7.70
C LEU A 22 0.50 -2.49 7.84
N ARG A 23 1.36 -3.13 7.04
CA ARG A 23 2.81 -2.90 7.06
C ARG A 23 3.20 -1.50 6.58
N PHE A 24 2.52 -0.99 5.55
CA PHE A 24 2.79 0.32 4.98
C PHE A 24 1.91 1.44 5.56
N TRP A 25 0.96 1.12 6.46
CA TRP A 25 0.07 2.09 7.10
C TRP A 25 0.81 3.30 7.70
N PRO A 26 1.91 3.14 8.47
CA PRO A 26 2.64 4.29 9.01
C PRO A 26 3.19 5.22 7.93
N LEU A 27 3.61 4.68 6.78
CA LEU A 27 4.09 5.45 5.64
C LEU A 27 2.95 6.23 4.96
N LEU A 28 1.80 5.57 4.74
CA LEU A 28 0.62 6.20 4.15
C LEU A 28 0.10 7.35 5.03
N ILE A 29 0.06 7.16 6.35
CA ILE A 29 -0.28 8.21 7.31
C ILE A 29 0.74 9.34 7.28
N ASN A 30 2.04 9.04 7.21
CA ASN A 30 3.07 10.07 7.14
C ASN A 30 2.92 10.93 5.87
N GLN A 31 2.66 10.29 4.73
CA GLN A 31 2.48 10.98 3.45
C GLN A 31 1.24 11.87 3.42
N ALA A 32 0.16 11.43 4.07
CA ALA A 32 -1.07 12.21 4.22
C ALA A 32 -0.96 13.35 5.25
N ASN A 33 0.06 13.34 6.12
CA ASN A 33 0.32 14.46 7.01
C ASN A 33 1.03 15.59 6.27
N ARG A 34 0.31 16.68 5.99
CA ARG A 34 0.85 17.84 5.28
C ARG A 34 0.75 19.09 6.15
N LYS A 35 1.87 19.79 6.32
CA LYS A 35 1.96 21.03 7.11
C LYS A 35 1.44 20.90 8.57
N GLY A 36 1.61 19.72 9.17
CA GLY A 36 1.21 19.45 10.56
C GLY A 36 -0.25 19.03 10.75
N TYR A 37 -1.01 18.81 9.68
CA TYR A 37 -2.38 18.32 9.74
C TYR A 37 -2.54 17.06 8.88
N PHE A 38 -3.42 16.18 9.33
CA PHE A 38 -3.80 14.99 8.58
C PHE A 38 -4.86 15.36 7.53
N ASP A 39 -4.57 15.04 6.29
CA ASP A 39 -5.46 15.26 5.15
C ASP A 39 -6.09 13.92 4.73
N GLN A 40 -7.38 13.74 5.05
CA GLN A 40 -8.12 12.51 4.77
C GLN A 40 -8.23 12.23 3.27
N ASP A 41 -8.47 13.25 2.45
CA ASP A 41 -8.60 13.08 1.00
C ASP A 41 -7.25 12.63 0.41
N CYS A 42 -6.15 13.23 0.89
CA CYS A 42 -4.81 12.81 0.51
C CYS A 42 -4.50 11.37 0.96
N PHE A 43 -4.98 10.96 2.13
CA PHE A 43 -4.84 9.59 2.62
C PHE A 43 -5.56 8.57 1.73
N ASP A 44 -6.80 8.87 1.35
CA ASP A 44 -7.60 8.01 0.49
C ASP A 44 -6.96 7.86 -0.90
N GLU A 45 -6.40 8.94 -1.44
CA GLU A 45 -5.59 8.90 -2.68
C GLU A 45 -4.33 8.04 -2.53
N CYS A 46 -3.62 8.16 -1.39
CA CYS A 46 -2.44 7.32 -1.11
C CYS A 46 -2.78 5.83 -1.10
N ILE A 47 -3.93 5.45 -0.53
CA ILE A 47 -4.40 4.06 -0.54
C ILE A 47 -4.66 3.56 -1.95
N GLN A 48 -5.33 4.36 -2.79
CA GLN A 48 -5.61 3.96 -4.18
C GLN A 48 -4.32 3.72 -4.96
N ILE A 49 -3.35 4.63 -4.84
CA ILE A 49 -2.04 4.50 -5.50
C ILE A 49 -1.24 3.33 -4.92
N PHE A 50 -1.35 3.06 -3.62
CA PHE A 50 -0.70 1.92 -3.00
C PHE A 50 -1.18 0.59 -3.60
N TYR A 51 -2.49 0.38 -3.71
CA TYR A 51 -3.03 -0.83 -4.34
C TYR A 51 -2.66 -0.93 -5.82
N LEU A 52 -2.75 0.17 -6.57
CA LEU A 52 -2.32 0.20 -7.96
C LEU A 52 -0.82 -0.15 -8.12
N SER A 53 0.01 0.26 -7.16
CA SER A 53 1.45 -0.02 -7.17
C SER A 53 1.72 -1.49 -6.89
N ILE A 54 0.96 -2.12 -6.01
CA ILE A 54 1.05 -3.58 -5.78
C ILE A 54 0.74 -4.32 -7.09
N ASP A 55 -0.34 -3.97 -7.77
CA ASP A 55 -0.78 -4.64 -9.00
C ASP A 55 0.24 -4.49 -10.14
N LYS A 56 0.87 -3.32 -10.23
CA LYS A 56 1.84 -3.01 -11.30
C LYS A 56 3.27 -3.38 -10.99
N PHE A 57 3.58 -3.79 -9.75
CA PHE A 57 4.93 -4.10 -9.32
C PHE A 57 5.51 -5.28 -10.13
N LYS A 58 6.73 -5.12 -10.64
CA LYS A 58 7.45 -6.18 -11.37
C LYS A 58 8.66 -6.60 -10.57
N PHE A 59 8.79 -7.90 -10.33
CA PHE A 59 10.02 -8.47 -9.79
C PHE A 59 11.10 -8.46 -10.86
N LEU A 60 12.33 -8.13 -10.45
CA LEU A 60 13.50 -8.32 -11.30
C LEU A 60 13.86 -9.80 -11.29
N GLU A 61 14.09 -10.37 -12.48
CA GLU A 61 14.55 -11.75 -12.67
C GLU A 61 16.05 -11.89 -12.45
#